data_AF-A0A970TJ74-F1
#
_entry.id   AF-A0A970TJ74-F1
#
_cell.length_a   1.000
_cell.length_b   1.000
_cell.length_c   1.000
_cell.angle_alpha   90.00
_cell.angle_beta   90.00
_cell.angle_gamma   90.00
#
_symmetry.space_group_name_H-M   'P 1'
#
loop_
_entity.id
_entity.type
_entity.pdbx_description
1 polymer ?
#
loop_
_entity_poly.entity_id
_entity_poly.type
_entity_poly.pdbx_seq_one_letter_code
_entity_poly.pdbx_strand_id
1 'polypeptide(L)'
;TSHFKGHAAISAGITEEIMLRLKQPRALRELVVTLVRYHDDRIGPDNLKRSLNRLGPEAGLLMLKLQYADALTHAPHVAEKAHKILRLYDEAEEMIRSGSCLFIRDLAIDGQDLIAIGFKEGAGIGRTLNFLLDQVLSGYLENDREELLAQAREVLARP
;
A
#
# COMPACT_ATOMS: atom_id res chain seq x y z
N THR A 1 -20.31 -15.88 -15.50
CA THR A 1 -19.24 -15.89 -14.49
C THR A 1 -19.85 -15.47 -13.17
N SER A 2 -19.84 -16.35 -12.16
CA SER A 2 -20.36 -16.00 -10.83
C SER A 2 -19.26 -15.23 -10.10
N HIS A 3 -19.41 -13.92 -9.94
CA HIS A 3 -18.53 -13.15 -9.07
C HIS A 3 -18.88 -13.48 -7.62
N PHE A 4 -18.08 -14.32 -6.96
CA PHE A 4 -18.24 -14.62 -5.54
C PHE A 4 -17.87 -13.38 -4.71
N LYS A 5 -18.80 -12.44 -4.57
CA LYS A 5 -18.56 -11.20 -3.82
C LYS A 5 -18.14 -11.52 -2.38
N GLY A 6 -17.05 -10.89 -1.93
CA GLY A 6 -16.51 -11.07 -0.58
C GLY A 6 -15.71 -12.36 -0.37
N HIS A 7 -15.51 -13.19 -1.40
CA HIS A 7 -14.79 -14.47 -1.25
C HIS A 7 -13.38 -14.29 -0.70
N ALA A 8 -12.65 -13.25 -1.09
CA ALA A 8 -11.27 -13.05 -0.63
C ALA A 8 -11.16 -12.98 0.91
N ALA A 9 -12.10 -12.29 1.57
CA ALA A 9 -12.14 -12.21 3.03
C ALA A 9 -12.47 -13.55 3.70
N ILE A 10 -13.42 -14.30 3.13
CA ILE A 10 -13.80 -15.63 3.62
C ILE A 10 -12.65 -16.62 3.42
N SER A 11 -12.05 -16.66 2.23
CA SER A 11 -10.90 -17.48 1.90
C SER A 11 -9.69 -17.20 2.80
N ALA A 12 -9.47 -15.93 3.17
CA ALA A 12 -8.41 -15.56 4.10
C ALA A 12 -8.66 -16.16 5.50
N GLY A 13 -9.90 -16.13 6.00
CA GLY A 13 -10.27 -16.77 7.27
C GLY A 13 -10.07 -18.28 7.25
N ILE A 14 -10.53 -18.96 6.19
CA ILE A 14 -10.31 -20.40 5.99
C ILE A 14 -8.81 -20.73 5.95
N THR A 15 -8.04 -19.91 5.24
CA THR A 15 -6.58 -20.08 5.13
C THR A 15 -5.91 -19.96 6.49
N GLU A 16 -6.30 -18.97 7.30
CA GLU A 16 -5.77 -18.77 8.64
C GLU A 16 -6.02 -20.00 9.54
N GLU A 17 -7.25 -20.51 9.57
CA GLU A 17 -7.62 -21.69 10.35
C GLU A 17 -6.84 -22.93 9.92
N ILE A 18 -6.71 -23.16 8.61
CA ILE A 18 -5.97 -24.31 8.08
C ILE A 18 -4.48 -24.21 8.45
N MET A 19 -3.87 -23.04 8.28
CA MET A 19 -2.45 -22.86 8.58
C MET A 19 -2.14 -22.96 10.08
N LEU A 20 -3.06 -22.50 10.94
CA LEU A 20 -3.00 -22.73 12.39
C LEU A 20 -3.02 -24.23 12.71
N ARG A 21 -3.95 -24.99 12.11
CA ARG A 21 -4.04 -26.45 12.30
C ARG A 21 -2.78 -27.17 11.81
N LEU A 22 -2.19 -26.70 10.72
CA LEU A 22 -0.93 -27.21 10.17
C LEU A 22 0.32 -26.71 10.91
N LYS A 23 0.16 -25.93 11.99
CA LYS A 23 1.25 -25.38 12.82
C LYS A 23 2.29 -24.61 12.01
N GLN A 24 1.86 -23.90 10.96
CA GLN A 24 2.77 -23.10 10.15
C GLN A 24 3.37 -21.94 10.95
N PRO A 25 4.61 -21.53 10.64
CA PRO A 25 5.23 -20.37 11.28
C PRO A 25 4.37 -19.12 11.15
N ARG A 26 4.33 -18.30 12.22
CA ARG A 26 3.50 -17.09 12.30
C ARG A 26 3.72 -16.16 11.10
N ALA A 27 4.99 -15.88 10.76
CA ALA A 27 5.34 -14.98 9.66
C ALA A 27 4.80 -15.49 8.31
N LEU A 28 4.95 -16.79 8.02
CA LEU A 28 4.42 -17.40 6.80
C LEU A 28 2.89 -17.33 6.77
N ARG A 29 2.22 -17.61 7.90
CA ARG A 29 0.77 -17.50 8.01
C ARG A 29 0.27 -16.10 7.74
N GLU A 30 0.83 -15.09 8.42
CA GLU A 30 0.42 -13.69 8.25
C GLU A 30 0.63 -13.21 6.82
N LEU A 31 1.73 -13.60 6.18
CA LEU A 31 2.01 -13.32 4.78
C LEU A 31 0.97 -13.97 3.85
N VAL A 32 0.76 -15.29 3.96
CA VAL A 32 -0.16 -16.01 3.08
C VAL A 32 -1.61 -15.53 3.26
N VAL A 33 -2.05 -15.30 4.50
CA VAL A 33 -3.39 -14.76 4.78
C VAL A 33 -3.56 -13.36 4.18
N THR A 34 -2.53 -12.51 4.25
CA THR A 34 -2.52 -11.21 3.59
C THR A 34 -2.64 -11.34 2.08
N LEU A 35 -1.84 -12.22 1.46
CA LEU A 35 -1.88 -12.45 0.02
C LEU A 35 -3.27 -12.95 -0.43
N VAL A 36 -3.85 -13.93 0.28
CA VAL A 36 -5.20 -14.44 -0.03
C VAL A 36 -6.27 -13.35 0.16
N ARG A 37 -6.16 -12.51 1.20
CA ARG A 37 -7.14 -11.46 1.48
C ARG A 37 -7.22 -10.41 0.37
N TYR A 38 -6.09 -10.10 -0.26
CA TYR A 38 -5.98 -9.00 -1.23
C TYR A 38 -5.70 -9.48 -2.67
N HIS A 39 -5.73 -10.79 -2.94
CA HIS A 39 -5.35 -11.32 -4.27
C HIS A 39 -6.20 -10.77 -5.43
N ASP A 40 -7.48 -10.49 -5.18
CA ASP A 40 -8.44 -9.96 -6.17
C ASP A 40 -8.45 -8.42 -6.24
N ASP A 41 -7.64 -7.74 -5.40
CA ASP A 41 -7.53 -6.27 -5.47
C ASP A 41 -6.84 -5.86 -6.78
N ARG A 42 -7.42 -4.89 -7.48
CA ARG A 42 -6.78 -4.31 -8.66
C ARG A 42 -5.63 -3.40 -8.23
N ILE A 43 -4.40 -3.82 -8.54
CA ILE A 43 -3.21 -2.98 -8.48
C ILE A 43 -2.95 -2.40 -9.87
N GLY A 44 -2.72 -1.09 -9.94
CA GLY A 44 -2.49 -0.32 -11.15
C GLY A 44 -1.55 0.86 -10.90
N PRO A 45 -1.14 1.58 -11.96
CA PRO A 45 -0.19 2.69 -11.82
C PRO A 45 -0.69 3.79 -10.88
N ASP A 46 -2.01 4.00 -10.86
CA ASP A 46 -2.71 5.02 -10.08
C ASP A 46 -2.78 4.72 -8.57
N ASN A 47 -2.56 3.47 -8.17
CA ASN A 47 -2.67 3.06 -6.76
C ASN A 47 -1.48 2.23 -6.27
N LEU A 48 -0.37 2.20 -7.03
CA LEU A 48 0.79 1.39 -6.70
C LEU A 48 1.39 1.77 -5.35
N LYS A 49 1.66 3.06 -5.13
CA LYS A 49 2.15 3.60 -3.85
C LYS A 49 1.24 3.22 -2.67
N ARG A 50 -0.08 3.40 -2.83
CA ARG A 50 -1.08 3.05 -1.81
C ARG A 50 -1.10 1.55 -1.53
N SER A 51 -0.94 0.72 -2.57
CA SER A 51 -0.87 -0.74 -2.42
C SER A 51 0.38 -1.16 -1.65
N LEU A 52 1.53 -0.55 -1.95
CA LEU A 52 2.79 -0.79 -1.23
C LEU A 52 2.75 -0.29 0.22
N ASN A 53 2.15 0.88 0.48
CA ASN A 53 1.91 1.38 1.84
C ASN A 53 1.06 0.39 2.66
N ARG A 54 -0.04 -0.09 2.08
CA ARG A 54 -0.99 -0.98 2.75
C ARG A 54 -0.44 -2.38 2.99
N LEU A 55 0.25 -2.97 2.02
CA LEU A 55 0.77 -4.34 2.10
C LEU A 55 2.16 -4.40 2.75
N GLY A 56 2.92 -3.31 2.69
CA GLY A 56 4.37 -3.32 2.90
C GLY A 56 5.12 -3.68 1.60
N PRO A 57 6.40 -3.25 1.45
CA PRO A 57 7.17 -3.45 0.23
C PRO A 57 7.30 -4.91 -0.19
N GLU A 58 7.67 -5.78 0.75
CA GLU A 58 7.92 -7.20 0.48
C GLU A 58 6.65 -7.94 0.06
N ALA A 59 5.56 -7.80 0.83
CA ALA A 59 4.29 -8.44 0.51
C ALA A 59 3.65 -7.82 -0.74
N GLY A 60 3.87 -6.52 -1.02
CA GLY A 60 3.43 -5.87 -2.25
C GLY A 60 4.10 -6.45 -3.50
N LEU A 61 5.41 -6.66 -3.47
CA LEU A 61 6.14 -7.33 -4.55
C LEU A 61 5.68 -8.79 -4.74
N LEU A 62 5.46 -9.51 -3.63
CA LEU A 62 4.91 -10.88 -3.69
C LEU A 62 3.49 -10.91 -4.24
N MET A 63 2.66 -9.91 -3.93
CA MET A 63 1.31 -9.78 -4.48
C MET A 63 1.34 -9.62 -6.00
N LEU A 64 2.21 -8.75 -6.52
CA LEU A 64 2.38 -8.57 -7.97
C LEU A 64 2.87 -9.86 -8.64
N LYS A 65 3.77 -10.61 -8.01
CA LYS A 65 4.17 -11.95 -8.49
C LYS A 65 3.01 -12.95 -8.49
N LEU A 66 2.19 -12.95 -7.44
CA LEU A 66 1.01 -13.81 -7.34
C LEU A 66 0.01 -13.50 -8.46
N GLN A 67 -0.29 -12.21 -8.68
CA GLN A 67 -1.21 -11.76 -9.74
C GLN A 67 -0.65 -12.04 -11.14
N TYR A 68 0.66 -11.93 -11.33
CA TYR A 68 1.33 -12.32 -12.56
C TYR A 68 1.18 -13.81 -12.83
N ALA A 69 1.45 -14.66 -11.83
CA ALA A 69 1.29 -16.10 -11.95
C ALA A 69 -0.17 -16.50 -12.26
N ASP A 70 -1.14 -15.88 -11.58
CA ASP A 70 -2.58 -16.05 -11.86
C ASP A 70 -2.91 -15.67 -13.31
N ALA A 71 -2.44 -14.50 -13.78
CA ALA A 71 -2.65 -14.03 -15.14
C ALA A 71 -2.11 -15.00 -16.22
N LEU A 72 -0.98 -15.68 -15.94
CA LEU A 72 -0.39 -16.66 -16.86
C LEU A 72 -1.23 -17.95 -17.00
N THR A 73 -2.09 -18.27 -16.04
CA THR A 73 -2.97 -19.46 -16.12
C THR A 73 -4.17 -19.26 -17.04
N HIS A 74 -4.46 -18.01 -17.43
CA HIS A 74 -5.53 -17.69 -18.35
C HIS A 74 -5.12 -17.86 -19.82
N ALA A 75 -6.10 -17.90 -20.71
CA ALA A 75 -5.89 -18.12 -22.14
C ALA A 75 -4.92 -17.10 -22.79
N PRO A 76 -4.30 -17.41 -23.95
CA PRO A 76 -3.25 -16.58 -24.55
C PRO A 76 -3.60 -15.10 -24.80
N HIS A 77 -4.89 -14.77 -24.98
CA HIS A 77 -5.35 -13.39 -25.16
C HIS A 77 -5.23 -12.52 -23.89
N VAL A 78 -4.98 -13.12 -22.72
CA VAL A 78 -4.78 -12.42 -21.45
C VAL A 78 -3.30 -12.10 -21.19
N ALA A 79 -2.41 -12.41 -22.15
CA ALA A 79 -0.98 -12.08 -22.09
C ALA A 79 -0.72 -10.58 -21.83
N GLU A 80 -1.57 -9.69 -22.34
CA GLU A 80 -1.47 -8.25 -22.07
C GLU A 80 -1.59 -7.91 -20.58
N LYS A 81 -2.45 -8.63 -19.83
CA LYS A 81 -2.59 -8.47 -18.38
C LYS A 81 -1.29 -8.84 -17.66
N ALA A 82 -0.68 -9.96 -18.04
CA ALA A 82 0.58 -10.41 -17.46
C ALA A 82 1.71 -9.39 -17.72
N HIS A 83 1.81 -8.84 -18.94
CA HIS A 83 2.80 -7.78 -19.23
C HIS A 83 2.55 -6.50 -18.43
N LYS A 84 1.29 -6.10 -18.22
CA LYS A 84 0.94 -4.95 -17.37
C LYS A 84 1.39 -5.16 -15.93
N ILE A 85 1.15 -6.35 -15.37
CA ILE A 85 1.56 -6.68 -14.00
C ILE A 85 3.09 -6.71 -13.87
N LEU A 86 3.79 -7.24 -14.87
CA LEU A 86 5.25 -7.23 -14.88
C LEU A 86 5.82 -5.80 -14.85
N ARG A 87 5.26 -4.87 -15.64
CA ARG A 87 5.66 -3.46 -15.56
C ARG A 87 5.40 -2.84 -14.19
N LEU A 88 4.25 -3.13 -13.58
CA LEU A 88 3.95 -2.66 -12.22
C LEU A 88 4.94 -3.22 -11.19
N TYR A 89 5.40 -4.46 -11.38
CA TYR A 89 6.44 -5.05 -10.54
C TYR A 89 7.75 -4.27 -10.65
N ASP A 90 8.21 -3.99 -11.88
CA ASP A 90 9.45 -3.23 -12.11
C ASP A 90 9.34 -1.80 -11.53
N GLU A 91 8.20 -1.13 -11.73
CA GLU A 91 7.90 0.18 -11.14
C GLU A 91 7.92 0.13 -9.60
N ALA A 92 7.32 -0.90 -9.00
CA ALA A 92 7.30 -1.07 -7.54
C ALA A 92 8.71 -1.29 -6.99
N GLU A 93 9.50 -2.15 -7.63
CA GLU A 93 10.88 -2.42 -7.24
C GLU A 93 11.72 -1.14 -7.31
N GLU A 94 11.54 -0.33 -8.36
CA GLU A 94 12.22 0.96 -8.48
C GLU A 94 11.79 1.96 -7.41
N MET A 95 10.50 2.06 -7.10
CA MET A 95 9.99 2.92 -6.03
C MET A 95 10.60 2.54 -4.67
N ILE A 96 10.69 1.24 -4.38
CA ILE A 96 11.28 0.73 -3.15
C ILE A 96 12.78 1.03 -3.11
N ARG A 97 13.50 0.77 -4.21
CA ARG A 97 14.95 0.99 -4.32
C ARG A 97 15.33 2.47 -4.22
N SER A 98 14.53 3.35 -4.80
CA SER A 98 14.74 4.81 -4.78
C SER A 98 14.35 5.47 -3.46
N GLY A 99 13.74 4.73 -2.52
CA GLY A 99 13.29 5.29 -1.25
C GLY A 99 12.08 6.22 -1.41
N SER A 100 11.18 5.92 -2.34
CA SER A 100 9.92 6.66 -2.51
C SER A 100 9.14 6.73 -1.20
N CYS A 101 8.46 7.85 -0.95
CA CYS A 101 7.67 8.02 0.27
C CYS A 101 6.47 7.08 0.30
N LEU A 102 6.52 6.07 1.19
CA LEU A 102 5.47 5.08 1.37
C LEU A 102 4.87 5.13 2.77
N PHE A 103 5.58 5.64 3.77
CA PHE A 103 5.18 5.68 5.17
C PHE A 103 5.41 7.07 5.77
N ILE A 104 4.79 7.33 6.93
CA ILE A 104 4.95 8.61 7.64
C ILE A 104 6.43 8.94 7.90
N ARG A 105 7.24 7.93 8.23
CA ARG A 105 8.68 8.09 8.46
C ARG A 105 9.47 8.51 7.21
N ASP A 106 8.88 8.35 6.03
CA ASP A 106 9.50 8.72 4.76
C ASP A 106 9.08 10.13 4.32
N LEU A 107 8.15 10.78 5.03
CA LEU A 107 7.77 12.17 4.76
C LEU A 107 8.98 13.09 4.96
N ALA A 108 9.09 14.10 4.12
CA ALA A 108 10.14 15.13 4.23
C ALA A 108 9.94 16.08 5.42
N ILE A 109 8.88 15.88 6.21
CA ILE A 109 8.61 16.54 7.48
C ILE A 109 8.28 15.53 8.57
N ASP A 110 8.46 15.93 9.82
CA ASP A 110 8.07 15.14 10.98
C ASP A 110 7.14 15.90 11.94
N GLY A 111 6.93 15.35 13.13
CA GLY A 111 6.10 15.98 14.15
C GLY A 111 6.69 17.27 14.73
N GLN A 112 8.02 17.40 14.78
CA GLN A 112 8.69 18.60 15.28
C GLN A 112 8.50 19.76 14.30
N ASP A 113 8.56 19.48 13.01
CA ASP A 113 8.23 20.46 11.97
C ASP A 113 6.81 21.01 12.14
N LEU A 114 5.84 20.14 12.43
CA LEU A 114 4.46 20.56 12.70
C LEU A 114 4.33 21.41 13.97
N ILE A 115 5.03 21.05 15.05
CA ILE A 115 5.05 21.84 16.28
C ILE A 115 5.64 23.23 16.02
N ALA A 116 6.73 23.31 15.25
CA ALA A 116 7.40 24.56 14.91
C ALA A 116 6.50 25.55 14.13
N ILE A 117 5.53 25.04 13.36
CA ILE A 117 4.56 25.88 12.64
C ILE A 117 3.27 26.16 13.42
N GLY A 118 3.16 25.70 14.67
CA GLY A 118 2.08 26.07 15.59
C GLY A 118 1.09 24.95 15.94
N PHE A 119 1.31 23.71 15.53
CA PHE A 119 0.49 22.59 16.03
C PHE A 119 0.75 22.35 17.51
N LYS A 120 -0.33 22.11 18.27
CA LYS A 120 -0.22 21.65 19.65
C LYS A 120 0.14 20.17 19.69
N GLU A 121 0.98 19.79 20.64
CA GLU A 121 1.30 18.39 20.90
C GLU A 121 0.04 17.55 21.15
N GLY A 122 0.01 16.35 20.57
CA GLY A 122 -1.06 15.39 20.73
C GLY A 122 -1.51 14.74 19.42
N ALA A 123 -2.71 14.13 19.46
CA ALA A 123 -3.24 13.32 18.35
C ALA A 123 -3.43 14.10 17.04
N GLY A 124 -3.49 15.43 17.08
CA GLY A 124 -3.58 16.27 15.89
C GLY A 124 -2.39 16.10 14.94
N ILE A 125 -1.18 15.98 15.47
CA ILE A 125 0.06 15.81 14.69
C ILE A 125 -0.02 14.53 13.86
N GLY A 126 -0.32 13.40 14.51
CA GLY A 126 -0.44 12.12 13.82
C GLY A 126 -1.53 12.12 12.75
N ARG A 127 -2.68 12.76 13.01
CA ARG A 127 -3.75 12.92 12.01
C ARG A 127 -3.28 13.73 10.81
N THR A 128 -2.58 14.84 11.02
CA THR A 128 -2.05 15.68 9.93
C THR A 128 -1.01 14.92 9.12
N LEU A 129 -0.05 14.25 9.74
CA LEU A 129 0.97 13.46 9.01
C LEU A 129 0.33 12.33 8.18
N ASN A 130 -0.69 11.65 8.69
CA ASN A 130 -1.44 10.65 7.92
C ASN A 130 -2.19 11.29 6.73
N PHE A 131 -2.78 12.46 6.92
CA PHE A 131 -3.45 13.19 5.84
C PHE A 131 -2.46 13.58 4.74
N LEU A 132 -1.30 14.13 5.10
CA LEU A 132 -0.25 14.50 4.15
C LEU A 132 0.28 13.29 3.41
N LEU A 133 0.55 12.19 4.12
CA LEU A 133 0.93 10.93 3.49
C LEU A 133 -0.11 10.47 2.46
N ASP A 134 -1.41 10.52 2.77
CA ASP A 134 -2.45 10.12 1.81
C ASP A 134 -2.46 11.01 0.55
N GLN A 135 -2.19 12.32 0.68
CA GLN A 135 -2.03 13.22 -0.48
C GLN A 135 -0.81 12.83 -1.33
N VAL A 136 0.33 12.53 -0.69
CA VAL A 136 1.56 12.09 -1.36
C VAL A 136 1.36 10.75 -2.07
N LEU A 137 0.71 9.79 -1.42
CA LEU A 137 0.41 8.48 -2.00
C LEU A 137 -0.56 8.58 -3.18
N SER A 138 -1.44 9.59 -3.17
CA SER A 138 -2.40 9.87 -4.26
C SER A 138 -1.80 10.70 -5.40
N GLY A 139 -0.59 11.24 -5.24
CA GLY A 139 0.05 12.12 -6.22
C GLY A 139 -0.53 13.54 -6.26
N TYR A 140 -1.30 13.95 -5.25
CA TYR A 140 -1.82 15.32 -5.14
C TYR A 140 -0.82 16.30 -4.54
N LEU A 141 0.21 15.78 -3.86
CA LEU A 141 1.23 16.55 -3.17
C LEU A 141 2.57 15.86 -3.38
N GLU A 142 3.62 16.61 -3.67
CA GLU A 142 4.96 16.03 -3.71
C GLU A 142 5.50 15.84 -2.28
N ASN A 143 6.39 14.87 -2.10
CA ASN A 143 7.09 14.69 -0.82
C ASN A 143 8.22 15.72 -0.67
N ASP A 144 7.89 16.99 -0.79
CA ASP A 144 8.79 18.11 -0.60
C ASP A 144 8.47 18.83 0.70
N ARG A 145 9.51 19.27 1.41
CA ARG A 145 9.36 19.87 2.74
C ARG A 145 8.52 21.16 2.70
N GLU A 146 8.73 22.02 1.70
CA GLU A 146 8.02 23.29 1.61
C GLU A 146 6.55 23.08 1.26
N GLU A 147 6.27 22.18 0.30
CA GLU A 147 4.90 21.82 -0.08
C GLU A 147 4.12 21.20 1.09
N LEU A 148 4.74 20.26 1.80
CA LEU A 148 4.13 19.60 2.95
C LEU A 148 3.82 20.58 4.08
N LEU A 149 4.74 21.51 4.37
CA LEU A 149 4.53 22.55 5.37
C LEU A 149 3.45 23.55 4.95
N ALA A 150 3.40 23.93 3.68
CA ALA A 150 2.34 24.79 3.15
C ALA A 150 0.97 24.13 3.35
N GLN A 151 0.83 22.86 2.94
CA GLN A 151 -0.41 22.11 3.11
C GLN A 151 -0.78 21.93 4.59
N ALA A 152 0.21 21.71 5.47
CA ALA A 152 -0.01 21.60 6.91
C ALA A 152 -0.53 22.90 7.54
N ARG A 153 -0.05 24.07 7.08
CA ARG A 153 -0.56 25.37 7.53
C ARG A 153 -2.02 25.59 7.13
N GLU A 154 -2.43 25.12 5.95
CA GLU A 154 -3.84 25.16 5.57
C GLU A 154 -4.70 24.31 6.50
N VAL A 155 -4.22 23.12 6.90
CA VAL A 155 -4.93 22.26 7.86
C VAL A 155 -5.04 22.96 9.22
N LEU A 156 -3.97 23.62 9.68
CA LEU A 156 -3.96 24.35 10.95
C LEU A 156 -4.93 25.55 10.96
N ALA A 157 -5.13 26.19 9.81
CA ALA A 157 -6.01 27.35 9.65
C ALA A 157 -7.50 26.99 9.52
N ARG A 158 -7.85 25.71 9.34
CA ARG A 158 -9.24 25.26 9.30
C ARG A 158 -9.81 25.22 10.73
N PRO A 159 -10.99 25.83 10.97
CA PRO A 159 -11.61 25.93 12.30
C PRO A 159 -12.06 24.57 12.86
#